data_AF-A0AAU1SEP9-F1
#
_entry.id   AF-A0AAU1SEP9-F1
#
_cell.length_a   1.000
_cell.length_b   1.000
_cell.length_c   1.000
_cell.angle_alpha   90.00
_cell.angle_beta   90.00
_cell.angle_gamma   90.00
#
_symmetry.space_group_name_H-M   'P 1'
#
loop_
_entity.id
_entity.type
_entity.pdbx_description
1 polymer ?
#
loop_
_entity_poly.entity_id
_entity_poly.type
_entity_poly.pdbx_seq_one_letter_code
_entity_poly.pdbx_strand_id
1 'polypeptide(L)'
;MIDKPPIDERTLTAEVAQAWGLDGVELVFLPIGLDGQAWAYRINIAGEDGYFTKVRRGEFAPAAVSLPQYLRAQGLTHVVAPMGTRSGEAGHAMGGYRILLYPFHGGGNLWSRGLTDRQWIEYG
;
A
#
# COMPACT_ATOMS: atom_id res chain seq x y z
N MET A 1 8.91 -15.21 -10.55
CA MET A 1 9.40 -14.99 -9.18
C MET A 1 9.63 -13.49 -9.06
N ILE A 2 9.09 -12.82 -8.04
CA ILE A 2 9.34 -11.39 -7.81
C ILE A 2 10.49 -11.30 -6.80
N ASP A 3 11.62 -10.78 -7.26
CA ASP A 3 12.81 -10.60 -6.43
C ASP A 3 12.72 -9.31 -5.62
N LYS A 4 13.44 -9.27 -4.50
CA LYS A 4 13.57 -8.06 -3.70
C LYS A 4 14.16 -6.92 -4.55
N PRO A 5 13.70 -5.67 -4.34
CA PRO A 5 14.30 -4.54 -5.01
C PRO A 5 15.76 -4.34 -4.56
N PRO A 6 16.59 -3.69 -5.39
CA PRO A 6 17.91 -3.20 -4.98
C PRO A 6 17.73 -1.93 -4.12
N ILE A 7 17.10 -2.07 -2.95
CA ILE A 7 16.85 -1.03 -1.96
C ILE A 7 17.42 -1.50 -0.63
N ASP A 8 18.10 -0.60 0.06
CA ASP A 8 18.48 -0.83 1.45
C ASP A 8 17.23 -0.82 2.35
N GLU A 9 16.85 -2.00 2.86
CA GLU A 9 15.65 -2.17 3.67
C GLU A 9 15.73 -1.40 5.01
N ARG A 10 16.94 -1.11 5.52
CA ARG A 10 17.11 -0.26 6.70
C ARG A 10 16.72 1.17 6.42
N THR A 11 17.23 1.73 5.32
CA THR A 11 16.82 3.06 4.84
C THR A 11 15.31 3.11 4.58
N LEU A 12 14.76 2.12 3.87
CA LEU A 12 13.32 2.06 3.61
C LEU A 12 12.49 2.05 4.90
N THR A 13 12.91 1.28 5.90
CA THR A 13 12.26 1.22 7.22
C THR A 13 12.26 2.59 7.89
N ALA A 14 13.41 3.28 7.91
CA ALA A 14 13.55 4.59 8.52
C ALA A 14 12.71 5.67 7.81
N GLU A 15 12.71 5.67 6.49
CA GLU A 15 11.92 6.60 5.66
C GLU A 15 10.42 6.42 5.88
N VAL A 16 9.96 5.17 5.95
CA VAL A 16 8.55 4.86 6.26
C VAL A 16 8.17 5.27 7.67
N ALA A 17 8.98 4.91 8.67
CA ALA A 17 8.75 5.30 10.07
C ALA A 17 8.66 6.83 10.21
N GLN A 18 9.58 7.56 9.56
CA GLN A 18 9.60 9.02 9.60
C GLN A 18 8.41 9.63 8.83
N ALA A 19 8.12 9.20 7.61
CA ALA A 19 7.09 9.82 6.78
C ALA A 19 5.67 9.66 7.38
N TRP A 20 5.37 8.51 7.97
CA TRP A 20 4.05 8.23 8.56
C TRP A 20 4.00 8.33 10.09
N GLY A 21 5.13 8.58 10.76
CA GLY A 21 5.18 8.70 12.22
C GLY A 21 4.87 7.41 12.95
N LEU A 22 5.40 6.30 12.44
CA LEU A 22 5.21 4.98 12.99
C LEU A 22 6.41 4.60 13.87
N ASP A 23 6.13 4.03 15.03
CA ASP A 23 7.14 3.45 15.91
C ASP A 23 7.23 1.93 15.68
N GLY A 24 8.43 1.36 15.88
CA GLY A 24 8.62 -0.10 15.84
C GLY A 24 8.37 -0.76 14.47
N VAL A 25 8.56 -0.04 13.37
CA VAL A 25 8.34 -0.55 12.00
C VAL A 25 9.23 -1.75 11.71
N GLU A 26 8.60 -2.90 11.46
CA GLU A 26 9.22 -4.09 10.89
C GLU A 26 8.66 -4.32 9.47
N LEU A 27 9.53 -4.22 8.46
CA LEU A 27 9.16 -4.47 7.06
C LEU A 27 9.37 -5.94 6.68
N VAL A 28 8.30 -6.58 6.21
CA VAL A 28 8.32 -7.93 5.65
C VAL A 28 8.05 -7.85 4.16
N PHE A 29 9.00 -8.27 3.33
CA PHE A 29 8.82 -8.31 1.88
C PHE A 29 7.75 -9.32 1.48
N LEU A 30 6.85 -8.91 0.59
CA LEU A 30 5.81 -9.75 0.02
C LEU A 30 6.12 -9.95 -1.48
N PRO A 31 6.46 -11.17 -1.93
CA PRO A 31 6.76 -11.45 -3.34
C PRO A 31 5.48 -11.56 -4.19
N ILE A 32 4.66 -10.50 -4.16
CA ILE A 32 3.36 -10.38 -4.81
C ILE A 32 3.27 -9.07 -5.59
N GLY A 33 2.27 -8.97 -6.47
CA GLY A 33 2.00 -7.78 -7.26
C GLY A 33 2.12 -8.05 -8.76
N LEU A 34 1.60 -7.10 -9.55
CA LEU A 34 1.52 -7.19 -11.01
C LEU A 34 2.22 -6.00 -11.71
N ASP A 35 2.83 -5.10 -10.95
CA ASP A 35 3.58 -3.96 -11.47
C ASP A 35 5.08 -4.28 -11.42
N GLY A 36 5.70 -4.46 -12.58
CA GLY A 36 7.12 -4.83 -12.68
C GLY A 36 8.10 -3.74 -12.22
N GLN A 37 7.62 -2.53 -11.91
CA GLN A 37 8.42 -1.47 -11.31
C GLN A 37 8.11 -1.27 -9.82
N ALA A 38 7.28 -2.14 -9.22
CA ALA A 38 6.86 -2.00 -7.84
C ALA A 38 7.06 -3.28 -7.01
N TRP A 39 7.21 -3.06 -5.71
CA TRP A 39 7.41 -4.07 -4.69
C TRP A 39 6.45 -3.83 -3.54
N ALA A 40 6.05 -4.93 -2.92
CA ALA A 40 5.11 -4.95 -1.82
C ALA A 40 5.82 -5.34 -0.52
N TYR A 41 5.50 -4.64 0.56
CA TYR A 41 5.91 -4.97 1.90
C TYR A 41 4.71 -4.92 2.84
N ARG A 42 4.77 -5.69 3.92
CA ARG A 42 3.91 -5.50 5.10
C ARG A 42 4.73 -4.81 6.18
N ILE A 43 4.13 -3.83 6.85
CA ILE A 43 4.60 -3.35 8.14
C ILE A 43 3.85 -4.12 9.21
N ASN A 44 4.57 -4.77 10.10
CA ASN A 44 3.99 -5.33 11.31
C ASN A 44 4.03 -4.27 12.42
N ILE A 45 2.90 -4.08 13.10
CA ILE A 45 2.78 -3.28 14.32
C ILE A 45 2.10 -4.16 15.36
N ALA A 46 2.65 -4.21 16.57
CA ALA A 46 2.13 -5.07 17.62
C ALA A 46 0.67 -4.70 17.95
N GLY A 47 -0.24 -5.67 17.84
CA GLY A 47 -1.66 -5.49 18.18
C GLY A 47 -2.54 -4.93 17.06
N GLU A 48 -2.01 -4.66 15.87
CA GLU A 48 -2.75 -4.14 14.72
C GLU A 48 -2.61 -5.05 13.49
N ASP A 49 -3.53 -4.94 12.53
CA ASP A 49 -3.44 -5.65 11.25
C ASP A 49 -2.22 -5.22 10.42
N GLY A 50 -1.62 -4.07 10.77
CA GLY A 50 -0.44 -3.49 10.15
C GLY A 50 -0.77 -2.73 8.87
N TYR A 51 0.25 -2.46 8.07
CA TYR A 51 0.11 -1.67 6.85
C TYR A 51 0.69 -2.38 5.64
N PHE A 52 0.07 -2.17 4.48
CA PHE A 52 0.63 -2.55 3.20
C PHE A 52 1.43 -1.37 2.64
N THR A 53 2.72 -1.59 2.37
CA THR A 53 3.60 -0.59 1.76
C THR A 53 3.87 -0.97 0.32
N LYS A 54 3.56 -0.05 -0.60
CA LYS A 54 3.91 -0.17 -2.01
C LYS A 54 5.08 0.74 -2.31
N VAL A 55 6.18 0.17 -2.78
CA VAL A 55 7.37 0.90 -3.21
C VAL A 55 7.46 0.78 -4.72
N ARG A 56 7.57 1.89 -5.45
CA ARG A 56 7.68 1.87 -6.91
C ARG A 56 8.88 2.67 -7.37
N ARG A 57 9.60 2.19 -8.38
CA ARG A 57 10.62 2.96 -9.08
C ARG A 57 9.95 4.04 -9.92
N GLY A 58 10.35 5.29 -9.72
CA GLY A 58 9.71 6.47 -10.33
C GLY A 58 8.29 6.72 -9.82
N GLU A 59 7.61 7.66 -10.47
CA GLU A 59 6.32 8.19 -10.00
C GLU A 59 5.13 7.30 -10.33
N PHE A 60 4.16 7.26 -9.42
CA PHE A 60 2.81 6.78 -9.75
C PHE A 60 2.10 7.80 -10.64
N ALA A 61 1.18 7.33 -11.48
CA ALA A 61 0.27 8.25 -12.15
C ALA A 61 -0.52 9.04 -11.07
N PRO A 62 -0.58 10.39 -11.14
CA PRO A 62 -1.21 11.19 -10.08
C PRO A 62 -2.63 10.75 -9.74
N ALA A 63 -3.44 10.44 -10.77
CA ALA A 63 -4.80 9.94 -10.60
C ALA A 63 -4.88 8.57 -9.90
N ALA A 64 -3.88 7.70 -10.05
CA ALA A 64 -3.85 6.40 -9.36
C ALA A 64 -3.66 6.54 -7.85
N VAL A 65 -3.23 7.71 -7.38
CA VAL A 65 -3.03 8.03 -5.97
C VAL A 65 -4.19 8.87 -5.43
N SER A 66 -4.52 9.98 -6.11
CA SER A 66 -5.50 10.95 -5.60
C SER A 66 -6.94 10.50 -5.73
N LEU A 67 -7.30 9.75 -6.77
CA LEU A 67 -8.69 9.32 -6.98
C LEU A 67 -9.16 8.37 -5.87
N PRO A 68 -8.42 7.31 -5.48
CA PRO A 68 -8.82 6.47 -4.35
C PRO A 68 -9.01 7.25 -3.04
N GLN A 69 -8.15 8.23 -2.75
CA GLN A 69 -8.27 9.08 -1.56
C GLN A 69 -9.53 9.93 -1.60
N TYR A 70 -9.80 10.55 -2.75
CA TYR A 70 -11.01 11.33 -2.94
C TYR A 70 -12.27 10.48 -2.76
N LEU A 71 -12.34 9.31 -3.38
CA LEU A 71 -13.48 8.39 -3.24
C LEU A 71 -13.70 7.95 -1.79
N ARG A 72 -12.62 7.63 -1.06
CA ARG A 72 -12.70 7.36 0.38
C ARG A 72 -13.26 8.55 1.16
N ALA A 73 -12.78 9.77 0.87
CA ALA A 73 -13.26 10.98 1.52
C ALA A 73 -14.74 11.28 1.22
N GLN A 74 -15.28 10.80 0.09
CA GLN A 74 -16.71 10.84 -0.24
C GLN A 74 -17.53 9.72 0.42
N GLY A 75 -16.91 8.86 1.23
CA GLY A 75 -17.60 7.79 1.95
C GLY A 75 -17.66 6.45 1.23
N LEU A 76 -17.02 6.28 0.07
CA LEU A 76 -16.95 4.99 -0.59
C LEU A 76 -16.09 4.03 0.24
N THR A 77 -16.67 2.95 0.76
CA THR A 77 -15.94 2.00 1.63
C THR A 77 -15.20 0.90 0.86
N HIS A 78 -15.63 0.61 -0.37
CA HIS A 78 -15.11 -0.45 -1.25
C HIS A 78 -13.93 0.01 -2.12
N VAL A 79 -13.05 0.87 -1.59
CA VAL A 79 -11.84 1.35 -2.26
C VAL A 79 -10.67 1.32 -1.31
N VAL A 80 -9.52 0.77 -1.71
CA VAL A 80 -8.32 0.83 -0.86
C VAL A 80 -7.52 2.08 -1.27
N ALA A 81 -7.41 3.04 -0.35
CA ALA A 81 -6.76 4.33 -0.62
C ALA A 81 -5.46 4.48 0.16
N PRO A 82 -4.46 5.18 -0.40
CA PRO A 82 -3.22 5.44 0.30
C PRO A 82 -3.47 6.42 1.46
N MET A 83 -2.80 6.16 2.58
CA MET A 83 -2.81 7.01 3.75
C MET A 83 -1.83 8.17 3.56
N GLY A 84 -2.27 9.37 3.98
CA GLY A 84 -1.40 10.53 3.98
C GLY A 84 -0.21 10.35 4.92
N THR A 85 0.93 10.93 4.54
CA THR A 85 2.08 11.13 5.43
C THR A 85 1.71 12.10 6.55
N ARG A 86 2.58 12.27 7.55
CA ARG A 86 2.42 13.32 8.58
C ARG A 86 2.34 14.74 8.01
N SER A 87 2.95 14.98 6.85
CA SER A 87 2.88 16.26 6.14
C SER A 87 1.61 16.41 5.30
N GLY A 88 0.74 15.40 5.26
CA GLY A 88 -0.49 15.38 4.47
C GLY A 88 -0.29 15.01 3.00
N GLU A 89 0.92 14.63 2.60
CA GLU A 89 1.17 14.15 1.23
C GLU A 89 0.62 12.75 1.02
N ALA A 90 0.15 12.46 -0.19
CA ALA A 90 -0.41 11.15 -0.52
C ALA A 90 0.63 10.01 -0.63
N GLY A 91 1.92 10.31 -0.44
CA GLY A 91 3.04 9.37 -0.53
C GLY A 91 4.35 10.05 -0.13
N HIS A 92 5.44 9.29 -0.16
CA HIS A 92 6.77 9.75 0.23
C HIS A 92 7.79 9.46 -0.86
N ALA A 93 8.72 10.39 -1.13
CA ALA A 93 9.81 10.18 -2.08
C ALA A 93 11.08 9.71 -1.36
N MET A 94 11.75 8.71 -1.92
CA MET A 94 13.01 8.19 -1.42
C MET A 94 13.93 7.87 -2.61
N GLY A 95 14.86 8.77 -2.93
CA GLY A 95 15.72 8.65 -4.10
C GLY A 95 14.92 8.49 -5.39
N GLY A 96 15.21 7.44 -6.16
CA GLY A 96 14.48 7.10 -7.40
C GLY A 96 13.16 6.35 -7.18
N TYR A 97 12.63 6.33 -5.96
CA TYR A 97 11.43 5.56 -5.59
C TYR A 97 10.35 6.46 -4.98
N ARG A 98 9.09 6.06 -5.20
CA ARG A 98 7.91 6.60 -4.51
C ARG A 98 7.30 5.51 -3.64
N ILE A 99 6.93 5.88 -2.42
CA ILE A 99 6.37 4.98 -1.40
C ILE A 99 4.94 5.42 -1.11
N LEU A 100 4.02 4.45 -1.10
CA LEU A 100 2.63 4.62 -0.68
C LEU A 100 2.33 3.63 0.44
N LEU A 101 1.58 4.07 1.44
CA LEU A 101 1.16 3.25 2.57
C LEU A 101 -0.36 3.09 2.56
N TYR A 102 -0.84 1.89 2.84
CA TYR A 102 -2.26 1.53 2.85
C TYR A 102 -2.59 0.73 4.11
N PRO A 103 -3.85 0.74 4.57
CA PRO A 103 -4.32 -0.25 5.53
C PRO A 103 -4.04 -1.67 5.01
N PHE A 104 -3.53 -2.56 5.87
CA PHE A 104 -3.37 -3.96 5.48
C PHE A 104 -4.71 -4.69 5.58
N HIS A 105 -5.07 -5.42 4.53
CA HIS A 105 -6.25 -6.29 4.51
C HIS A 105 -5.81 -7.71 4.20
N GLY A 106 -6.03 -8.64 5.13
CA GLY A 106 -5.69 -10.06 4.96
C GLY A 106 -6.61 -10.85 4.02
N GLY A 107 -7.60 -10.19 3.40
CA GLY A 107 -8.53 -10.82 2.48
C GLY A 107 -7.86 -11.24 1.17
N GLY A 108 -8.16 -12.46 0.71
CA GLY A 108 -7.71 -12.94 -0.60
C GLY A 108 -8.58 -12.43 -1.75
N ASN A 109 -8.06 -12.49 -2.97
CA ASN A 109 -8.89 -12.32 -4.16
C ASN A 109 -9.84 -13.51 -4.33
N LEU A 110 -10.90 -13.32 -5.11
CA LEU A 110 -11.93 -14.34 -5.34
C LEU A 110 -11.81 -15.01 -6.72
N TRP A 111 -10.62 -14.98 -7.35
CA TRP A 111 -10.45 -15.49 -8.71
C TRP A 111 -10.79 -16.98 -8.87
N SER A 112 -10.60 -17.80 -7.83
CA SER A 112 -10.87 -19.24 -7.89
C SER A 112 -12.34 -19.61 -7.67
N ARG A 113 -13.13 -18.75 -7.01
CA ARG A 113 -14.51 -19.07 -6.61
C ARG A 113 -15.58 -18.10 -7.11
N GLY A 114 -15.18 -16.92 -7.57
CA GLY A 114 -16.09 -15.83 -7.94
C GLY A 114 -16.73 -15.11 -6.75
N LEU A 115 -17.49 -14.05 -7.06
CA LEU A 115 -18.34 -13.35 -6.09
C LEU A 115 -19.64 -14.15 -5.86
N THR A 116 -20.19 -14.08 -4.64
CA THR A 116 -21.56 -14.57 -4.39
C THR A 116 -22.60 -13.63 -5.01
N ASP A 117 -23.86 -14.07 -5.15
CA ASP A 117 -24.95 -13.22 -5.66
C ASP A 117 -25.07 -11.90 -4.89
N ARG A 118 -24.97 -11.95 -3.55
CA ARG A 118 -24.97 -10.75 -2.72
C ARG A 118 -23.79 -9.83 -3.04
N GLN A 119 -22.59 -10.38 -3.22
CA GLN A 119 -21.40 -9.60 -3.54
C GLN A 119 -21.47 -9.01 -4.95
N TRP A 120 -22.10 -9.70 -5.90
CA TRP A 120 -22.39 -9.15 -7.23
C TRP A 120 -23.33 -7.94 -7.15
N ILE A 121 -24.42 -8.06 -6.39
CA ILE A 121 -25.35 -6.94 -6.17
C ILE A 121 -24.65 -5.75 -5.49
N GLU A 122 -23.78 -6.03 -4.51
CA GLU A 122 -23.03 -4.98 -3.81
C GLU A 122 -21.93 -4.34 -4.66
N TYR A 123 -21.33 -5.10 -5.59
CA TYR A 123 -20.33 -4.59 -6.53
C TYR A 123 -20.94 -3.67 -7.60
N GLY A 124 -22.17 -3.96 -8.02
CA GLY A 124 -22.89 -3.24 -9.07
C GLY A 124 -22.90 -3.98 -10.40
#